data_AF-A0AAE1LZJ3-F1
#
_entry.id   AF-A0AAE1LZJ3-F1
#
_cell.length_a   1.000
_cell.length_b   1.000
_cell.length_c   1.000
_cell.angle_alpha   90.00
_cell.angle_beta   90.00
_cell.angle_gamma   90.00
#
_symmetry.space_group_name_H-M   'P 1'
#
loop_
_entity.id
_entity.type
_entity.pdbx_description
1 polymer ?
#
loop_
_entity_poly.entity_id
_entity_poly.type
_entity_poly.pdbx_seq_one_letter_code
_entity_poly.pdbx_strand_id
1 'polypeptide(L)'
;MFWMANREGLLSNATNERSVHAGPRTRLSGVTSFDNEDDTAQNWIRFSADDIDEVGTEGIVEGIMKTLGREDPVYLSLDIDVLDPGGWTTRELIRILRGIEGLNVVGAGGV
;
A
#
# COMPACT_ATOMS: atom_id res chain seq x y z
N MET A 1 -9.72 6.17 -6.38
CA MET A 1 -8.89 6.77 -7.44
C MET A 1 -8.20 5.70 -8.29
N PHE A 2 -7.47 4.75 -7.68
CA PHE A 2 -6.66 3.75 -8.40
C PHE A 2 -7.43 2.77 -9.29
N TRP A 3 -8.71 2.49 -9.00
CA TRP A 3 -9.56 1.67 -9.87
C TRP A 3 -9.64 2.19 -11.31
N MET A 4 -9.77 3.52 -11.50
CA MET A 4 -9.83 4.09 -12.85
C MET A 4 -8.46 4.01 -13.53
N ALA A 5 -7.38 4.32 -12.80
CA ALA A 5 -6.01 4.20 -13.32
C ALA A 5 -5.68 2.76 -13.75
N ASN A 6 -6.16 1.75 -13.02
CA ASN A 6 -6.06 0.35 -13.42
C ASN A 6 -6.85 0.07 -14.71
N ARG A 7 -8.11 0.53 -14.81
CA ARG A 7 -8.94 0.38 -16.02
C ARG A 7 -8.36 1.06 -17.26
N GLU A 8 -7.61 2.15 -17.08
CA GLU A 8 -6.92 2.87 -18.15
C GLU A 8 -5.53 2.28 -18.45
N GLY A 9 -5.08 1.24 -17.74
CA GLY A 9 -3.79 0.59 -17.96
C GLY A 9 -2.58 1.42 -17.49
N LEU A 10 -2.80 2.35 -16.58
CA LEU A 10 -1.77 3.27 -16.06
C LEU A 10 -0.99 2.71 -14.87
N LEU A 11 -1.41 1.55 -14.33
CA LEU A 11 -0.78 0.89 -13.21
C LEU A 11 -0.18 -0.45 -13.65
N SER A 12 0.99 -0.79 -13.13
CA SER A 12 1.69 -2.04 -13.49
C SER A 12 0.85 -3.28 -13.14
N ASN A 13 -0.02 -3.19 -12.14
CA ASN A 13 -0.95 -4.25 -11.75
C ASN A 13 -2.11 -4.50 -12.72
N ALA A 14 -2.27 -3.68 -13.77
CA ALA A 14 -3.10 -3.99 -14.92
C ALA A 14 -2.46 -5.06 -15.85
N THR A 15 -1.19 -5.41 -15.60
CA THR A 15 -0.47 -6.46 -16.31
C THR A 15 -0.15 -7.63 -15.35
N ASN A 16 1.13 -7.87 -15.03
CA ASN A 16 1.58 -8.98 -14.17
C ASN A 16 2.39 -8.53 -12.94
N GLU A 17 2.72 -7.25 -12.85
CA GLU A 17 3.48 -6.70 -11.72
C GLU A 17 2.55 -6.32 -10.57
N ARG A 18 3.09 -6.16 -9.36
CA ARG A 18 2.29 -5.96 -8.15
C ARG A 18 2.32 -4.51 -7.73
N SER A 19 1.18 -4.02 -7.24
CA SER A 19 1.09 -2.76 -6.51
C SER A 19 0.87 -3.06 -5.02
N VAL A 20 1.32 -2.17 -4.14
CA VAL A 20 1.18 -2.34 -2.68
C VAL A 20 0.28 -1.26 -2.11
N HIS A 21 -0.68 -1.67 -1.29
CA HIS A 21 -1.54 -0.78 -0.51
C HIS A 21 -1.31 -1.10 0.97
N ALA A 22 -0.65 -0.19 1.69
CA ALA A 22 -0.25 -0.39 3.07
C ALA A 22 -0.95 0.62 4.00
N GLY A 23 -1.40 0.15 5.15
CA GLY A 23 -2.17 0.93 6.11
C GLY A 23 -3.69 1.08 5.87
N PRO A 24 -4.38 0.37 4.95
CA PRO A 24 -5.83 0.45 4.94
C PRO A 24 -6.38 -0.05 6.28
N ARG A 25 -7.23 0.78 6.88
CA ARG A 25 -7.91 0.51 8.16
C ARG A 25 -9.39 0.26 7.90
N THR A 26 -9.94 -0.75 8.56
CA THR A 26 -11.35 -1.17 8.45
C THR A 26 -11.73 -1.75 7.08
N ARG A 27 -12.68 -2.70 7.06
CA ARG A 27 -13.41 -3.06 5.83
C ARG A 27 -14.21 -1.83 5.40
N LEU A 28 -13.92 -1.24 4.24
CA LEU A 28 -14.80 -0.21 3.69
C LEU A 28 -16.19 -0.86 3.45
N SER A 29 -17.20 -0.33 4.13
CA SER A 29 -18.64 -0.59 3.94
C SER A 29 -19.07 -2.03 3.60
N GLY A 30 -19.28 -2.87 4.62
CA GLY A 30 -20.15 -4.03 4.50
C GLY A 30 -19.79 -5.21 5.39
N VAL A 31 -20.79 -6.05 5.70
CA VAL A 31 -20.64 -7.39 6.30
C VAL A 31 -19.97 -8.40 5.34
N THR A 32 -19.54 -7.95 4.16
CA THR A 32 -19.09 -8.78 3.04
C THR A 32 -17.66 -8.44 2.62
N SER A 33 -16.96 -9.42 2.04
CA SER A 33 -15.54 -9.37 1.63
C SER A 33 -15.29 -8.71 0.27
N PHE A 34 -16.29 -8.11 -0.38
CA PHE A 34 -16.23 -7.71 -1.79
C PHE A 34 -15.05 -6.77 -2.13
N ASP A 35 -14.78 -5.75 -1.30
CA ASP A 35 -13.65 -4.85 -1.55
C ASP A 35 -12.30 -5.57 -1.47
N ASN A 36 -12.22 -6.63 -0.66
CA ASN A 36 -11.03 -7.48 -0.62
C ASN A 36 -10.91 -8.40 -1.82
N GLU A 37 -12.00 -8.74 -2.48
CA GLU A 37 -12.00 -9.58 -3.68
C GLU A 37 -11.57 -8.76 -4.90
N ASP A 38 -12.03 -7.52 -5.03
CA ASP A 38 -11.67 -6.63 -6.15
C ASP A 38 -10.19 -6.23 -6.13
N ASP A 39 -9.65 -5.86 -4.96
CA ASP A 39 -8.22 -5.54 -4.83
C ASP A 39 -7.33 -6.77 -5.11
N THR A 40 -7.78 -7.96 -4.67
CA THR A 40 -7.06 -9.21 -4.96
C THR A 40 -7.13 -9.54 -6.46
N ALA A 41 -8.29 -9.32 -7.09
CA ALA A 41 -8.46 -9.50 -8.53
C ALA A 41 -7.60 -8.54 -9.36
N GLN A 42 -7.20 -7.40 -8.77
CA GLN A 42 -6.30 -6.41 -9.37
C GLN A 42 -4.83 -6.57 -8.91
N ASN A 43 -4.43 -7.72 -8.37
CA ASN A 43 -3.04 -8.00 -7.97
C ASN A 43 -2.44 -7.03 -6.92
N TRP A 44 -3.27 -6.42 -6.06
CA TRP A 44 -2.77 -5.62 -4.95
C TRP A 44 -2.28 -6.52 -3.80
N ILE A 45 -1.07 -6.24 -3.33
CA ILE A 45 -0.58 -6.74 -2.04
C ILE A 45 -0.96 -5.75 -0.96
N ARG A 46 -1.53 -6.27 0.11
CA ARG A 46 -2.06 -5.45 1.20
C ARG A 46 -1.35 -5.77 2.50
N PHE A 47 -1.01 -4.69 3.19
CA PHE A 47 -0.55 -4.71 4.56
C PHE A 47 -1.53 -3.88 5.37
N SER A 48 -2.43 -4.54 6.10
CA SER A 48 -3.47 -3.86 6.87
C SER A 48 -2.86 -2.99 7.98
N ALA A 49 -3.64 -2.05 8.50
CA ALA A 49 -3.19 -1.26 9.65
C ALA A 49 -2.79 -2.18 10.83
N ASP A 50 -3.59 -3.22 11.09
CA ASP A 50 -3.43 -4.18 12.21
C ASP A 50 -2.20 -5.08 12.04
N ASP A 51 -1.73 -5.33 10.81
CA ASP A 51 -0.57 -6.20 10.55
C ASP A 51 0.68 -5.71 11.31
N ILE A 52 0.76 -4.39 11.56
CA ILE A 52 1.87 -3.78 12.29
C ILE A 52 1.98 -4.28 13.74
N ASP A 53 0.89 -4.71 14.35
CA ASP A 53 0.87 -5.24 15.71
C ASP A 53 1.55 -6.62 15.78
N GLU A 54 1.52 -7.38 14.68
CA GLU A 54 2.12 -8.70 14.58
C GLU A 54 3.57 -8.65 14.07
N VAL A 55 3.82 -7.91 12.98
CA VAL A 55 5.11 -7.94 12.28
C VAL A 55 5.99 -6.71 12.53
N GLY A 56 5.42 -5.67 13.17
CA GLY A 56 6.09 -4.39 13.38
C GLY A 56 6.37 -3.62 12.09
N THR A 57 6.90 -2.40 12.22
CA THR A 57 7.25 -1.57 11.05
C THR A 57 8.28 -2.23 10.13
N GLU A 58 9.18 -3.04 10.68
CA GLU A 58 10.22 -3.72 9.90
C GLU A 58 9.63 -4.80 8.99
N GLY A 59 8.66 -5.60 9.47
CA GLY A 59 8.00 -6.61 8.65
C GLY A 59 7.19 -6.01 7.50
N ILE A 60 6.53 -4.87 7.74
CA ILE A 60 5.82 -4.12 6.69
C ILE A 60 6.80 -3.64 5.62
N VAL A 61 7.93 -3.03 6.03
CA VAL A 61 8.99 -2.58 5.12
C VAL A 61 9.56 -3.73 4.30
N GLU A 62 9.90 -4.85 4.93
CA GLU A 62 10.42 -6.03 4.24
C GLU A 62 9.41 -6.54 3.20
N GLY A 63 8.13 -6.60 3.57
CA GLY A 63 7.05 -6.99 2.68
C GLY A 63 6.90 -6.08 1.46
N ILE A 64 6.96 -4.76 1.65
CA ILE A 64 6.93 -3.77 0.56
C ILE A 64 8.13 -3.96 -0.37
N MET A 65 9.34 -3.96 0.19
CA MET A 65 10.59 -4.04 -0.58
C MET A 65 10.71 -5.36 -1.35
N LYS A 66 10.25 -6.47 -0.77
CA LYS A 66 10.20 -7.78 -1.42
C LYS A 66 9.20 -7.83 -2.57
N THR A 67 8.09 -7.08 -2.45
CA THR A 67 7.03 -7.06 -3.46
C THR A 67 7.42 -6.21 -4.66
N LEU A 68 7.97 -5.02 -4.43
CA LEU A 68 8.25 -4.03 -5.47
C LEU A 68 9.66 -4.12 -6.05
N GLY A 69 10.61 -4.76 -5.35
CA GLY A 69 12.01 -4.73 -5.76
C GLY A 69 12.61 -3.33 -5.62
N ARG A 70 13.68 -3.03 -6.36
CA ARG A 70 14.39 -1.74 -6.31
C ARG A 70 14.56 -1.05 -7.65
N GLU A 71 14.45 -1.79 -8.75
CA GLU A 71 14.78 -1.30 -10.09
C GLU A 71 13.59 -0.59 -10.73
N ASP A 72 12.40 -1.16 -10.60
CA ASP A 72 11.19 -0.67 -11.26
C ASP A 72 10.75 0.69 -10.72
N PRO A 73 10.28 1.61 -11.58
CA PRO A 73 9.85 2.93 -11.17
C PRO A 73 8.60 2.86 -10.27
N VAL A 74 8.70 3.46 -9.09
CA VAL A 74 7.61 3.48 -8.10
C VAL A 74 7.03 4.88 -7.99
N TYR A 75 5.70 4.98 -8.07
CA TYR A 75 4.97 6.17 -7.66
C TYR A 75 4.46 5.99 -6.22
N LEU A 76 4.78 6.92 -5.33
CA LEU A 76 4.35 6.88 -3.93
C LEU A 76 3.13 7.81 -3.72
N SER A 77 1.99 7.22 -3.39
CA SER A 77 0.81 7.95 -2.93
C SER A 77 0.72 7.87 -1.41
N LEU A 78 0.54 9.01 -0.73
CA LEU A 78 0.38 9.06 0.72
C LEU A 78 -0.92 9.77 1.10
N ASP A 79 -1.88 9.01 1.63
CA ASP A 79 -3.06 9.56 2.29
C ASP A 79 -2.75 9.76 3.77
N ILE A 80 -3.06 10.94 4.32
CA ILE A 80 -2.80 11.25 5.74
C ILE A 80 -3.80 10.56 6.66
N ASP A 81 -4.92 10.10 6.12
CA ASP A 81 -5.97 9.43 6.86
C ASP A 81 -5.48 8.12 7.50
N VAL A 82 -4.38 7.53 7.02
CA VAL A 82 -3.69 6.39 7.64
C VAL A 82 -3.33 6.63 9.11
N LEU A 83 -3.29 7.89 9.54
CA LEU A 83 -3.01 8.32 10.92
C LEU A 83 -4.25 8.54 11.80
N ASP A 84 -5.45 8.38 11.25
CA ASP A 84 -6.71 8.50 12.01
C ASP A 84 -6.82 7.40 13.09
N PRO A 85 -7.76 7.54 14.05
CA PRO A 85 -7.97 6.53 15.09
C PRO A 85 -8.12 5.11 14.52
N GLY A 86 -7.31 4.18 15.02
CA GLY A 86 -7.25 2.79 14.53
C GLY A 86 -6.34 2.57 13.33
N GLY A 87 -5.65 3.61 12.86
CA GLY A 87 -4.56 3.52 11.90
C GLY A 87 -3.18 3.52 12.56
N TRP A 88 -2.15 3.81 11.77
CA TRP A 88 -0.78 3.89 12.25
C TRP A 88 -0.51 5.16 13.02
N THR A 89 0.48 5.11 13.91
CA THR A 89 1.03 6.32 14.52
C THR A 89 1.95 7.06 13.55
N THR A 90 2.12 8.36 13.78
CA THR A 90 3.09 9.17 13.01
C THR A 90 4.52 8.59 13.09
N ARG A 91 4.90 7.97 14.22
CA ARG A 91 6.24 7.36 14.35
C ARG A 91 6.38 6.12 13.48
N GLU A 92 5.34 5.30 13.38
CA GLU A 92 5.33 4.11 12.54
C GLU A 92 5.37 4.48 11.06
N LEU A 93 4.53 5.44 10.64
CA LEU A 93 4.56 5.94 9.28
C LEU A 93 5.95 6.46 8.89
N ILE A 94 6.58 7.28 9.74
CA ILE A 94 7.95 7.78 9.49
C ILE A 94 8.96 6.64 9.38
N ARG A 95 8.85 5.60 10.21
CA ARG A 95 9.75 4.43 10.13
C ARG A 95 9.57 3.66 8.84
N ILE A 96 8.33 3.45 8.40
CA ILE A 96 8.01 2.76 7.16
C ILE A 96 8.55 3.56 5.96
N LEU A 97 8.30 4.87 5.91
CA LEU A 97 8.80 5.76 4.84
C LEU A 97 10.33 5.74 4.74
N ARG A 98 11.04 5.76 5.87
CA ARG A 98 12.52 5.61 5.90
C ARG A 98 12.98 4.22 5.44
N GLY A 99 12.23 3.18 5.79
CA GLY A 99 12.55 1.81 5.42
C GLY A 99 12.44 1.53 3.92
N ILE A 100 11.63 2.31 3.20
CA ILE A 100 11.43 2.19 1.75
C ILE A 100 12.27 3.17 0.91
N GLU A 101 13.23 3.88 1.51
CA GLU A 101 14.12 4.80 0.78
C GLU A 101 14.94 4.12 -0.34
N GLY A 102 15.03 2.78 -0.33
CA GLY A 102 15.70 2.01 -1.37
C GLY A 102 14.88 1.77 -2.64
N LEU A 103 13.64 2.26 -2.73
CA LEU A 103 12.81 2.17 -3.94
C LEU A 103 13.22 3.24 -4.97
N ASN A 104 13.12 2.90 -6.26
CA ASN A 104 13.26 3.85 -7.36
C ASN A 104 12.02 4.76 -7.48
N VAL A 105 11.84 5.67 -6.51
CA VAL A 105 10.69 6.58 -6.47
C VAL A 105 10.82 7.67 -7.53
N VAL A 106 9.96 7.63 -8.54
CA VAL A 106 9.96 8.59 -9.67
C VAL A 106 8.95 9.73 -9.49
N GLY A 107 8.08 9.63 -8.50
CA GLY A 107 7.10 10.66 -8.16
C GLY A 107 6.42 10.36 -6.83
N ALA A 108 5.95 11.41 -6.17
CA ALA A 108 5.17 11.29 -4.95
C ALA A 108 4.07 12.36 -4.91
N GLY A 109 2.91 11.99 -4.35
CA GLY A 109 1.77 12.90 -4.19
C GLY A 109 0.92 12.54 -2.99
N GLY A 110 0.31 13.56 -2.39
CA GLY A 110 -0.77 13.37 -1.43
C GLY A 110 -2.09 13.14 -2.15
N VAL A 111 -2.98 12.39 -1.52
CA VAL A 111 -4.38 12.19 -1.92
C VAL A 111 -5.31 12.65 -0.83
#